data_AF-A0A1Q6X3B2-F1
#
_entry.id   AF-A0A1Q6X3B2-F1
#
_cell.length_a   1.000
_cell.length_b   1.000
_cell.length_c   1.000
_cell.angle_alpha   90.00
_cell.angle_beta   90.00
_cell.angle_gamma   90.00
#
_symmetry.space_group_name_H-M   'P 1'
#
loop_
_entity.id
_entity.type
_entity.pdbx_description
1 polymer ?
#
loop_
_entity_poly.entity_id
_entity_poly.type
_entity_poly.pdbx_seq_one_letter_code
_entity_poly.pdbx_strand_id
1 'polypeptide(L)'
;MHDVLSLIAHHGYAVVFVVVLSEAIGLPVPAAIALLAAGAAVASGALSAPVLLLVAVLGMLVGDSLLFVLGRHMGWALLGWLCKLSVNPETCILRSAESFYKRGKI
;
A
#
# COMPACT_ATOMS: atom_id res chain seq x y z
N MET A 1 -24.70 -18.75 -16.25
CA MET A 1 -24.95 -17.32 -15.93
C MET A 1 -24.49 -16.94 -14.51
N HIS A 2 -23.50 -17.64 -13.93
CA HIS A 2 -22.87 -17.26 -12.65
C HIS A 2 -21.43 -16.76 -12.85
N ASP A 3 -20.83 -17.04 -14.01
CA ASP A 3 -19.42 -16.79 -14.30
C ASP A 3 -19.12 -15.31 -14.58
N VAL A 4 -20.04 -14.59 -15.23
CA VAL A 4 -19.88 -13.14 -15.52
C VAL A 4 -19.97 -12.28 -14.27
N LEU A 5 -20.81 -12.66 -13.31
CA LEU A 5 -20.93 -11.98 -12.02
C LEU A 5 -19.68 -12.26 -11.15
N SER A 6 -19.15 -13.48 -11.21
CA SER A 6 -17.88 -13.85 -10.59
C SER A 6 -16.69 -13.10 -11.21
N LEU A 7 -16.64 -12.91 -12.53
CA LEU A 7 -15.58 -12.18 -13.22
C LEU A 7 -15.60 -10.67 -12.92
N ILE A 8 -16.78 -10.05 -12.89
CA ILE A 8 -16.96 -8.61 -12.56
C ILE A 8 -16.69 -8.37 -11.07
N ALA A 9 -17.16 -9.26 -10.20
CA ALA A 9 -16.82 -9.26 -8.79
C ALA A 9 -15.29 -9.38 -8.62
N HIS A 10 -14.64 -10.34 -9.29
CA HIS A 10 -13.18 -10.51 -9.21
C HIS A 10 -12.40 -9.28 -9.65
N HIS A 11 -12.79 -8.61 -10.74
CA HIS A 11 -12.06 -7.42 -11.19
C HIS A 11 -12.29 -6.22 -10.25
N GLY A 12 -13.51 -6.01 -9.73
CA GLY A 12 -13.79 -4.93 -8.78
C GLY A 12 -13.01 -5.08 -7.47
N TYR A 13 -12.97 -6.30 -6.91
CA TYR A 13 -12.20 -6.60 -5.71
C TYR A 13 -10.69 -6.53 -5.95
N ALA A 14 -10.19 -7.06 -7.07
CA ALA A 14 -8.77 -7.02 -7.40
C ALA A 14 -8.26 -5.59 -7.61
N VAL A 15 -9.04 -4.73 -8.27
CA VAL A 15 -8.67 -3.31 -8.45
C VAL A 15 -8.56 -2.62 -7.10
N VAL A 16 -9.52 -2.81 -6.20
CA VAL A 16 -9.47 -2.21 -4.86
C VAL A 16 -8.28 -2.73 -4.07
N PHE A 17 -8.02 -4.04 -4.11
CA PHE A 17 -6.86 -4.64 -3.46
C PHE A 17 -5.55 -4.01 -3.95
N VAL A 18 -5.34 -3.93 -5.27
CA VAL A 18 -4.11 -3.42 -5.87
C VAL A 18 -3.93 -1.92 -5.58
N VAL A 19 -5.00 -1.13 -5.67
CA VAL A 19 -4.94 0.31 -5.41
C VAL A 19 -4.61 0.58 -3.94
N VAL A 20 -5.29 -0.09 -3.01
CA VAL A 20 -5.04 0.04 -1.57
C VAL A 20 -3.64 -0.45 -1.22
N LEU A 21 -3.21 -1.59 -1.77
CA LEU A 21 -1.85 -2.11 -1.60
C LEU A 21 -0.80 -1.13 -2.12
N SER A 22 -1.03 -0.53 -3.29
CA SER A 22 -0.11 0.45 -3.89
C SER A 22 0.02 1.70 -3.02
N GLU A 23 -1.11 2.22 -2.52
CA GLU A 23 -1.12 3.34 -1.57
C GLU A 23 -0.37 2.98 -0.28
N ALA A 24 -0.63 1.80 0.29
CA ALA A 24 0.04 1.31 1.49
C ALA A 24 1.56 1.14 1.29
N ILE A 25 2.01 0.80 0.07
CA ILE A 25 3.43 0.72 -0.28
C ILE A 25 4.07 2.10 -0.46
N GLY A 26 3.29 3.18 -0.41
CA GLY A 26 3.74 4.55 -0.50
C GLY A 26 3.74 5.12 -1.93
N LEU A 27 3.07 4.45 -2.88
CA LEU A 27 2.81 5.10 -4.17
C LEU A 27 1.78 6.21 -3.99
N PRO A 28 1.93 7.35 -4.69
CA PRO A 28 0.99 8.47 -4.60
C PRO A 28 -0.29 8.17 -5.40
N VAL A 29 -1.05 7.17 -4.98
CA VAL A 29 -2.34 6.77 -5.59
C VAL A 29 -3.46 7.10 -4.62
N PRO A 30 -4.53 7.80 -5.03
CA PRO A 30 -5.63 8.16 -4.14
C PRO A 30 -6.62 6.98 -3.99
N ALA A 31 -6.40 6.08 -3.03
CA ALA A 31 -7.28 4.94 -2.77
C ALA A 31 -8.68 5.38 -2.30
N ALA A 32 -8.81 6.57 -1.71
CA ALA A 32 -10.10 7.16 -1.37
C ALA A 32 -11.06 7.23 -2.58
N ILE A 33 -10.56 7.61 -3.77
CA ILE A 33 -11.40 7.70 -4.98
C ILE A 33 -11.85 6.30 -5.43
N ALA A 34 -10.94 5.32 -5.40
CA ALA A 34 -11.24 3.94 -5.76
C ALA A 34 -12.24 3.29 -4.79
N LEU A 35 -12.10 3.53 -3.49
CA LEU A 35 -13.03 3.04 -2.47
C LEU A 35 -14.41 3.69 -2.57
N LEU A 36 -14.48 4.99 -2.89
CA LEU A 36 -15.75 5.66 -3.17
C LEU A 36 -16.47 5.03 -4.38
N ALA A 37 -15.76 4.79 -5.47
CA ALA A 37 -16.31 4.11 -6.64
C ALA A 37 -16.76 2.67 -6.32
N ALA A 38 -15.97 1.93 -5.53
CA ALA A 38 -16.32 0.59 -5.09
C ALA A 38 -17.54 0.58 -4.16
N GLY A 39 -17.68 1.57 -3.28
CA GLY A 39 -18.86 1.76 -2.43
C GLY A 39 -20.13 2.03 -3.25
N ALA A 40 -20.03 2.81 -4.33
CA ALA A 40 -21.15 3.00 -5.27
C ALA A 40 -21.51 1.69 -6.01
N ALA A 41 -20.51 0.86 -6.34
CA ALA A 41 -20.72 -0.45 -6.94
C ALA A 41 -21.36 -1.47 -5.96
N VAL A 42 -21.09 -1.33 -4.66
CA VAL A 42 -21.79 -2.08 -3.61
C VAL A 42 -23.25 -1.65 -3.52
N ALA A 43 -23.53 -0.35 -3.57
CA ALA A 43 -24.89 0.18 -3.50
C ALA A 43 -25.78 -0.26 -4.67
N SER A 44 -25.19 -0.49 -5.84
CA SER A 44 -25.88 -1.04 -7.03
C SER A 44 -26.03 -2.58 -7.01
N GLY A 45 -25.56 -3.25 -5.96
CA GLY A 45 -25.66 -4.70 -5.80
C GLY A 45 -24.65 -5.50 -6.62
N ALA A 46 -23.70 -4.84 -7.30
CA ALA A 46 -22.68 -5.50 -8.11
C ALA A 46 -21.56 -6.13 -7.24
N LEU A 47 -21.28 -5.55 -6.08
CA LEU A 47 -20.32 -6.05 -5.09
C LEU A 47 -20.97 -6.22 -3.72
N SER A 48 -20.52 -7.20 -2.96
CA SER A 48 -20.81 -7.34 -1.54
C SER A 48 -19.91 -6.44 -0.67
N ALA A 49 -20.52 -5.68 0.23
CA ALA A 49 -19.85 -4.85 1.23
C ALA A 49 -18.84 -5.62 2.11
N PRO A 50 -19.18 -6.79 2.72
CA PRO A 50 -18.26 -7.45 3.64
C PRO A 50 -16.99 -7.97 2.94
N VAL A 51 -17.11 -8.46 1.70
CA VAL A 51 -15.94 -8.91 0.93
C VAL A 51 -15.08 -7.71 0.52
N LEU A 52 -15.70 -6.59 0.12
CA LEU A 52 -14.96 -5.38 -0.25
C LEU A 52 -14.10 -4.88 0.92
N LEU A 53 -14.70 -4.82 2.11
CA LEU A 53 -14.03 -4.37 3.32
C LEU A 53 -12.88 -5.32 3.69
N LEU A 54 -13.13 -6.63 3.65
CA LEU A 54 -12.11 -7.64 3.96
C LEU A 54 -10.92 -7.56 2.99
N VAL A 55 -11.18 -7.39 1.70
CA VAL A 55 -10.15 -7.23 0.66
C VAL A 55 -9.33 -5.96 0.87
N ALA A 56 -9.98 -4.82 1.17
CA ALA A 56 -9.27 -3.57 1.42
C ALA A 56 -8.38 -3.66 2.67
N VAL A 57 -8.90 -4.21 3.77
CA VAL A 57 -8.12 -4.39 5.01
C VAL A 57 -6.94 -5.32 4.80
N LEU A 58 -7.12 -6.44 4.09
CA LEU A 58 -6.02 -7.34 3.77
C LEU A 58 -4.96 -6.66 2.88
N GLY A 59 -5.38 -5.86 1.90
CA GLY A 59 -4.45 -5.08 1.07
C GLY A 59 -3.58 -4.13 1.89
N MET A 60 -4.19 -3.38 2.82
CA MET A 60 -3.46 -2.51 3.75
C MET A 60 -2.51 -3.29 4.65
N LEU A 61 -3.00 -4.36 5.29
CA LEU A 61 -2.21 -5.13 6.24
C LEU A 61 -0.99 -5.77 5.58
N VAL A 62 -1.15 -6.28 4.36
CA VAL A 62 -0.04 -6.83 3.56
C VAL A 62 0.93 -5.73 3.14
N GLY A 63 0.45 -4.57 2.68
CA GLY A 63 1.29 -3.44 2.30
C GLY A 63 2.15 -2.93 3.47
N ASP A 64 1.53 -2.70 4.63
CA ASP A 64 2.20 -2.23 5.83
C ASP A 64 3.19 -3.28 6.36
N SER A 65 2.82 -4.57 6.33
CA SER A 65 3.71 -5.65 6.74
C SER A 65 4.93 -5.75 5.82
N LEU A 66 4.74 -5.61 4.51
CA LEU A 66 5.84 -5.57 3.54
C LEU A 66 6.77 -4.39 3.82
N LEU A 67 6.23 -3.19 4.04
CA LEU A 67 7.03 -2.00 4.37
C LEU A 67 7.78 -2.17 5.69
N PHE A 68 7.15 -2.74 6.70
CA PHE A 68 7.78 -3.01 7.99
C PHE A 68 8.94 -4.00 7.85
N VAL A 69 8.73 -5.12 7.15
CA VAL A 69 9.77 -6.14 6.91
C VAL A 69 10.91 -5.55 6.07
N LEU A 70 10.58 -4.77 5.02
CA LEU A 70 11.58 -4.06 4.21
C LEU A 70 12.39 -3.07 5.04
N GLY A 71 11.74 -2.27 5.89
CA GLY A 71 12.41 -1.34 6.78
C GLY A 71 13.30 -2.04 7.81
N ARG A 72 12.85 -3.19 8.34
CA ARG A 72 13.58 -3.97 9.35
C ARG A 72 14.78 -4.73 8.78
N HIS A 73 14.65 -5.36 7.62
CA HIS A 73 15.71 -6.17 7.03
C HIS A 73 16.63 -5.39 6.10
N MET A 74 16.10 -4.41 5.37
CA MET A 74 16.83 -3.67 4.33
C MET A 74 17.05 -2.20 4.69
N GLY A 75 16.91 -1.79 5.96
CA GLY A 75 16.93 -0.37 6.38
C GLY A 75 18.00 0.49 5.71
N TRP A 76 19.25 0.03 5.65
CA TRP A 76 20.35 0.75 4.97
C TRP A 76 20.24 0.75 3.43
N ALA A 77 19.83 -0.36 2.82
CA ALA A 77 19.66 -0.46 1.37
C ALA A 77 18.46 0.36 0.88
N LEU A 78 17.35 0.31 1.62
CA LEU A 78 16.14 1.11 1.38
C LEU A 78 16.45 2.60 1.54
N LEU A 79 17.20 2.98 2.58
CA LEU A 79 17.65 4.35 2.78
C LEU A 79 18.53 4.83 1.62
N GLY A 80 19.45 3.99 1.12
CA GLY A 80 20.24 4.31 -0.06
C GLY A 80 19.39 4.54 -1.31
N TRP A 81 18.31 3.78 -1.49
CA TRP A 81 17.38 3.95 -2.62
C TRP A 81 16.51 5.21 -2.48
N LEU A 82 15.96 5.45 -1.29
CA LEU A 82 15.18 6.66 -0.97
C LEU A 82 16.02 7.93 -1.08
N CYS A 83 17.25 7.92 -0.59
CA CYS A 83 18.14 9.07 -0.69
C CYS A 83 18.58 9.37 -2.13
N LYS A 84 18.56 8.40 -3.05
CA LYS A 84 18.75 8.66 -4.49
C LYS A 84 17.58 9.41 -5.13
N LEU A 85 16.36 9.24 -4.61
CA LEU A 85 15.20 10.02 -5.03
C LEU A 85 15.20 11.44 -4.43
N SER A 86 15.97 11.66 -3.36
CA SER A 86 16.07 12.97 -2.71
C SER A 86 16.89 13.94 -3.55
N VAL A 87 16.48 15.22 -3.52
CA VAL A 87 17.17 16.34 -4.17
C VAL A 87 18.64 16.45 -3.72
N ASN A 88 18.95 16.04 -2.48
CA ASN A 88 20.31 16.00 -1.95
C ASN A 88 20.60 14.63 -1.29
N PRO A 89 21.28 13.70 -1.97
CA PRO A 89 21.52 12.35 -1.46
C PRO A 89 22.49 12.32 -0.28
N GLU A 90 23.50 13.19 -0.30
CA GLU A 90 24.56 13.26 0.72
C GLU A 90 24.04 13.72 2.09
N THR A 91 23.21 14.76 2.14
CA THR A 91 22.58 15.20 3.39
C THR A 91 21.54 14.21 3.90
N CYS A 92 20.80 13.54 2.99
CA CYS A 92 19.83 12.51 3.34
C CYS A 92 20.48 11.32 4.06
N ILE A 93 21.62 10.83 3.55
CA ILE A 93 22.36 9.71 4.16
C ILE A 93 22.93 10.11 5.51
N LEU A 94 23.61 11.26 5.61
CA LEU A 94 24.23 11.71 6.86
C LEU A 94 23.20 11.93 7.98
N ARG A 95 22.09 12.62 7.70
CA ARG A 95 21.02 12.85 8.69
C ARG A 95 20.37 11.56 9.15
N SER A 96 20.12 10.66 8.22
CA SER A 96 19.46 9.39 8.51
C SER A 96 20.40 8.49 9.32
N ALA A 97 21.69 8.42 8.97
CA ALA A 97 22.71 7.72 9.73
C ALA A 97 22.84 8.27 11.16
N GLU A 98 22.86 9.60 11.33
CA GLU A 98 22.90 10.23 12.66
C GLU A 98 21.65 9.88 13.50
N SER A 99 20.47 9.87 12.86
CA SER A 99 19.21 9.45 13.49
C SER A 99 19.24 7.99 13.93
N PHE A 100 19.72 7.08 13.08
CA PHE A 100 19.91 5.67 13.43
C PHE A 100 20.94 5.50 14.54
N TYR A 101 22.01 6.30 14.57
CA TYR A 101 23.02 6.22 15.62
C TYR A 101 22.49 6.69 16.99
N LYS A 102 21.63 7.72 16.99
CA LYS A 102 20.99 8.26 18.22
C LYS A 102 19.83 7.40 18.74
N ARG A 103 19.03 6.80 17.85
CA ARG A 103 17.76 6.13 18.20
C ARG A 103 17.69 4.64 17.87
N GLY A 104 18.63 4.12 17.09
CA GLY A 104 18.64 2.74 16.58
C GLY A 104 19.58 1.80 17.32
N LYS A 105 20.26 2.24 18.39
CA LYS A 105 20.90 1.32 19.33
C LYS A 105 19.80 0.56 20.09
N ILE A 106 19.55 -0.68 19.67
CA ILE A 106 18.92 -1.71 20.49
C ILE A 106 20.03 -2.41 21.26
#